data_AF-A0A7C3R0E4-F1
#
_entry.id   AF-A0A7C3R0E4-F1
#
_cell.length_a   1.000
_cell.length_b   1.000
_cell.length_c   1.000
_cell.angle_alpha   90.00
_cell.angle_beta   90.00
_cell.angle_gamma   90.00
#
_symmetry.space_group_name_H-M   'P 1'
#
loop_
_entity.id
_entity.type
_entity.pdbx_description
1 polymer ?
#
loop_
_entity_poly.entity_id
_entity_poly.type
_entity_poly.pdbx_seq_one_letter_code
_entity_poly.pdbx_strand_id
1 'polypeptide(L)'
;MHSLRVRLFLVMVLVVLASTITVVFFVRQATVKEFRRFAASGGMIRERRLEWVLTTYYARRENWEGIQPLLGHLTQLTGEEIVLADTKGRVIADSSGRFREGQTLGNSFSKQPAIVILHWGQPVGVAFI
;
A
#
# COMPACT_ATOMS: atom_id res chain seq x y z
N MET A 1 41.38 -2.51 27.50
CA MET A 1 41.58 -2.86 26.08
C MET A 1 40.31 -3.51 25.47
N HIS A 2 39.17 -2.82 25.42
CA HIS A 2 37.91 -3.35 24.85
C HIS A 2 37.20 -2.37 23.88
N SER A 3 37.65 -1.11 23.79
CA SER A 3 36.98 -0.05 23.01
C SER A 3 37.28 -0.08 21.51
N LEU A 4 38.41 -0.64 21.08
CA LEU A 4 38.79 -0.68 19.65
C LEU A 4 38.11 -1.82 18.88
N ARG A 5 38.01 -3.01 19.49
CA ARG A 5 37.41 -4.19 18.84
C ARG A 5 35.90 -4.06 18.70
N VAL A 6 35.21 -3.51 19.70
CA VAL A 6 33.76 -3.26 19.66
C VAL A 6 33.40 -2.20 18.63
N ARG A 7 34.20 -1.13 18.52
CA ARG A 7 33.96 -0.07 17.54
C ARG A 7 34.06 -0.57 16.09
N LEU A 8 35.04 -1.44 15.80
CA LEU A 8 35.17 -2.07 14.49
C LEU A 8 34.00 -3.00 14.15
N PHE A 9 33.58 -3.83 15.11
CA PHE A 9 32.41 -4.70 14.93
C PHE A 9 31.12 -3.91 14.68
N LEU A 10 30.91 -2.83 15.44
CA LEU A 10 29.70 -2.02 15.34
C LEU A 10 29.61 -1.30 13.99
N VAL A 11 30.73 -0.77 13.49
CA VAL A 11 30.80 -0.15 12.16
C VAL A 11 30.50 -1.18 11.06
N MET A 12 31.04 -2.40 11.17
CA MET A 12 30.77 -3.46 10.19
C MET A 12 29.28 -3.82 10.13
N VAL A 13 28.64 -3.99 11.29
CA VAL A 13 27.20 -4.27 11.38
C VAL A 13 26.38 -3.10 10.82
N LEU A 14 26.78 -1.86 11.11
CA LEU A 14 26.08 -0.67 10.66
C LEU A 14 26.13 -0.51 9.13
N VAL A 15 27.26 -0.84 8.50
CA VAL A 15 27.40 -0.84 7.03
C VAL A 15 26.51 -1.92 6.37
N VAL A 16 26.43 -3.12 6.95
CA VAL A 16 25.55 -4.20 6.46
C VAL A 16 24.08 -3.85 6.62
N LEU A 17 23.71 -3.21 7.73
CA LEU A 17 22.35 -2.71 7.92
C LEU A 17 22.02 -1.59 6.95
N ALA A 18 22.90 -0.60 6.77
CA ALA A 18 22.68 0.51 5.86
C ALA A 18 22.51 0.05 4.39
N SER A 19 23.32 -0.92 3.95
CA SER A 19 23.18 -1.49 2.60
C SER A 19 21.86 -2.26 2.46
N THR A 20 21.50 -3.06 3.45
CA THR A 20 20.25 -3.84 3.45
C THR A 20 19.01 -2.94 3.50
N ILE A 21 19.03 -1.87 4.31
CA ILE A 21 17.96 -0.86 4.39
C ILE A 21 17.78 -0.16 3.03
N THR A 22 18.88 0.19 2.38
CA THR A 22 18.85 0.84 1.05
C THR A 22 18.23 -0.08 0.00
N VAL A 23 18.58 -1.37 0.00
CA VAL A 23 18.01 -2.36 -0.93
C VAL A 23 16.52 -2.59 -0.65
N VAL A 24 16.11 -2.70 0.62
CA VAL A 24 14.69 -2.82 0.99
C VAL A 24 13.89 -1.58 0.58
N PHE A 25 14.51 -0.40 0.61
CA PHE A 25 13.91 0.84 0.13
C PHE A 25 13.79 0.88 -1.40
N PHE A 26 14.83 0.47 -2.13
CA PHE A 26 14.86 0.49 -3.61
C PHE A 26 14.03 -0.61 -4.29
N VAL A 27 13.83 -1.76 -3.63
CA VAL A 27 12.93 -2.82 -4.11
C VAL A 27 11.44 -2.40 -3.99
N ARG A 28 11.13 -1.17 -3.55
CA ARG A 28 9.78 -0.59 -3.66
C ARG A 28 9.45 -0.03 -5.05
N GLN A 29 10.40 0.14 -5.97
CA GLN A 29 10.16 0.86 -7.23
C GLN A 29 9.96 -0.01 -8.49
N ALA A 30 10.29 -1.30 -8.45
CA ALA A 30 10.12 -2.17 -9.61
C ALA A 30 8.87 -3.04 -9.45
N THR A 31 7.73 -2.57 -9.97
CA THR A 31 6.77 -3.30 -10.84
C THR A 31 5.48 -2.48 -10.97
N VAL A 32 5.57 -1.30 -11.58
CA VAL A 32 4.40 -0.44 -11.93
C VAL A 32 3.86 -0.79 -13.34
N LYS A 33 4.45 -1.77 -14.03
CA LYS A 33 4.18 -2.01 -15.45
C LYS A 33 2.89 -2.82 -15.71
N GLU A 34 2.38 -3.55 -14.72
CA GLU A 34 1.13 -4.34 -14.86
C GLU A 34 -0.14 -3.56 -14.44
N PHE A 35 -0.01 -2.54 -13.57
CA PHE A 35 -1.15 -1.93 -12.88
C PHE A 35 -2.07 -1.07 -13.78
N ARG A 36 -1.53 -0.45 -14.83
CA ARG A 36 -2.32 0.43 -15.72
C ARG A 36 -3.38 -0.29 -16.54
N ARG A 37 -3.25 -1.61 -16.76
CA ARG A 37 -4.14 -2.34 -17.67
C ARG A 37 -5.50 -2.68 -17.05
N PHE A 38 -5.66 -2.52 -15.74
CA PHE A 38 -6.85 -2.98 -14.99
C PHE A 38 -7.78 -1.86 -14.49
N ALA A 39 -7.33 -0.60 -14.47
CA ALA A 39 -8.12 0.53 -13.93
C ALA A 39 -9.19 1.09 -14.89
N ALA A 40 -9.33 0.55 -16.10
CA ALA A 40 -10.13 1.18 -17.16
C ALA A 40 -11.63 0.79 -17.17
N SER A 41 -12.09 -0.07 -16.25
CA SER A 41 -13.37 -0.80 -16.45
C SER A 41 -14.44 -0.59 -15.37
N GLY A 42 -14.22 0.26 -14.36
CA GLY A 42 -15.13 0.45 -13.21
C GLY A 42 -16.03 1.69 -13.30
N GLY A 43 -17.20 1.65 -12.65
CA GLY A 43 -18.33 2.60 -12.73
C GLY A 43 -18.00 4.07 -12.40
N MET A 44 -18.10 4.93 -13.41
CA MET A 44 -17.53 6.28 -13.49
C MET A 44 -17.93 7.36 -12.44
N ILE A 45 -18.90 7.13 -11.54
CA ILE A 45 -19.37 8.19 -10.61
C ILE A 45 -19.13 7.84 -9.12
N ARG A 46 -19.37 6.60 -8.69
CA ARG A 46 -19.15 6.21 -7.28
C ARG A 46 -17.67 5.99 -6.98
N GLU A 47 -16.93 5.44 -7.94
CA GLU A 47 -15.50 5.13 -7.81
C GLU A 47 -14.63 6.40 -7.70
N ARG A 48 -14.96 7.47 -8.43
CA ARG A 48 -14.24 8.75 -8.32
C ARG A 48 -14.35 9.36 -6.92
N ARG A 49 -15.48 9.17 -6.23
CA ARG A 49 -15.64 9.65 -4.86
C ARG A 49 -14.76 8.86 -3.90
N LEU A 50 -14.70 7.55 -4.07
CA LEU A 50 -13.82 6.66 -3.29
C LEU A 50 -12.35 7.02 -3.52
N GLU A 51 -11.94 7.17 -4.78
CA GLU A 51 -10.59 7.61 -5.17
C GLU A 51 -10.23 8.95 -4.51
N TRP A 52 -11.12 9.95 -4.57
CA TRP A 52 -10.88 11.26 -3.99
C TRP A 52 -10.74 11.22 -2.46
N VAL A 53 -11.58 10.45 -1.77
CA VAL A 53 -11.51 10.30 -0.30
C VAL A 53 -10.21 9.63 0.11
N LEU A 54 -9.82 8.53 -0.55
CA LEU A 54 -8.59 7.81 -0.26
C LEU A 54 -7.34 8.64 -0.58
N THR A 55 -7.34 9.34 -1.72
CA THR A 55 -6.25 10.26 -2.10
C THR A 55 -6.11 11.39 -1.08
N THR A 56 -7.22 11.97 -0.63
CA THR A 56 -7.21 13.06 0.36
C THR A 56 -6.71 12.59 1.72
N TYR A 57 -7.09 11.38 2.14
CA TYR A 57 -6.58 10.77 3.37
C TYR A 57 -5.06 10.62 3.31
N TYR A 58 -4.56 10.01 2.23
CA TYR A 58 -3.14 9.79 2.04
C TYR A 58 -2.38 11.12 1.93
N ALA A 59 -2.91 12.11 1.22
CA ALA A 59 -2.28 13.43 1.11
C ALA A 59 -2.15 14.17 2.45
N ARG A 60 -3.02 13.89 3.43
CA ARG A 60 -2.95 14.52 4.76
C ARG A 60 -1.98 13.83 5.72
N ARG A 61 -1.80 12.52 5.59
CA ARG A 61 -1.00 11.71 6.53
C ARG A 61 0.29 11.18 5.94
N GLU A 62 0.43 11.26 4.62
CA GLU A 62 1.49 10.63 3.81
C GLU A 62 1.65 9.13 4.10
N ASN A 63 0.61 8.51 4.67
CA ASN A 63 0.58 7.12 5.09
C ASN A 63 -0.87 6.60 5.09
N TRP A 64 -0.99 5.28 5.23
CA TRP A 64 -2.27 4.58 5.33
C TRP A 64 -2.60 4.16 6.76
N GLU A 65 -1.86 4.64 7.75
CA GLU A 65 -2.06 4.28 9.15
C GLU A 65 -3.40 4.81 9.65
N GLY A 66 -4.21 3.95 10.25
CA GLY A 66 -5.54 4.31 10.77
C GLY A 66 -6.63 4.47 9.70
N ILE A 67 -6.42 3.97 8.48
CA ILE A 67 -7.42 4.00 7.40
C ILE A 67 -8.59 3.01 7.64
N GLN A 68 -8.38 1.98 8.45
CA GLN A 68 -9.36 0.91 8.72
C GLN A 68 -10.76 1.41 9.11
N PRO A 69 -10.94 2.38 10.04
CA PRO A 69 -12.25 2.91 10.39
C PRO A 69 -12.89 3.70 9.24
N LEU A 70 -12.10 4.34 8.38
CA LEU A 70 -12.61 5.05 7.21
C LEU A 70 -13.18 4.07 6.19
N LEU A 71 -12.46 2.97 5.91
CA LEU A 71 -12.94 1.91 5.04
C LEU A 71 -14.26 1.32 5.54
N GLY A 72 -14.36 1.04 6.85
CA GLY A 72 -15.60 0.53 7.45
C GLY A 72 -16.80 1.47 7.24
N HIS A 73 -16.61 2.78 7.44
CA HIS A 73 -17.66 3.77 7.16
C HIS A 73 -18.02 3.83 5.67
N LEU A 74 -17.03 3.75 4.78
CA LEU A 74 -17.28 3.77 3.34
C LEU A 74 -18.09 2.54 2.91
N THR A 75 -17.77 1.35 3.41
CA THR A 75 -18.54 0.13 3.15
C THR A 75 -19.96 0.20 3.70
N GLN A 76 -20.17 0.82 4.87
CA GLN A 76 -21.53 1.05 5.38
C GLN A 76 -22.35 2.01 4.49
N LEU A 77 -21.69 2.98 3.85
CA LEU A 77 -22.34 3.96 2.98
C LEU A 77 -22.55 3.46 1.54
N THR A 78 -21.62 2.68 1.00
CA THR A 78 -21.66 2.19 -0.39
C THR A 78 -22.25 0.79 -0.50
N GLY A 79 -22.17 -0.02 0.56
CA GLY A 79 -22.49 -1.45 0.56
C GLY A 79 -21.42 -2.33 -0.08
N GLU A 80 -20.28 -1.76 -0.48
CA GLU A 80 -19.21 -2.46 -1.20
C GLU A 80 -18.07 -2.85 -0.24
N GLU A 81 -17.60 -4.09 -0.32
CA GLU A 81 -16.41 -4.54 0.39
C GLU A 81 -15.17 -3.93 -0.25
N ILE A 82 -14.54 -3.00 0.44
CA ILE A 82 -13.33 -2.33 -0.02
C ILE A 82 -12.13 -3.00 0.66
N VAL A 83 -11.16 -3.43 -0.16
CA VAL A 83 -9.85 -3.91 0.30
C VAL A 83 -8.79 -2.96 -0.22
N LEU A 84 -8.05 -2.33 0.70
CA LEU A 84 -6.94 -1.44 0.35
C LEU A 84 -5.61 -2.20 0.47
N ALA A 85 -4.84 -2.17 -0.60
CA ALA A 85 -3.51 -2.76 -0.66
C ALA A 85 -2.42 -1.74 -1.04
N ASP A 86 -1.18 -2.06 -0.69
CA ASP A 86 0.00 -1.34 -1.17
C ASP A 86 0.24 -1.63 -2.66
N THR A 87 1.17 -0.89 -3.27
CA THR A 87 1.58 -1.10 -4.67
C THR A 87 2.22 -2.46 -4.94
N LYS A 88 2.47 -3.27 -3.91
CA LYS A 88 2.99 -4.64 -3.98
C LYS A 88 1.89 -5.68 -3.76
N GLY A 89 0.63 -5.26 -3.62
CA GLY A 89 -0.51 -6.13 -3.39
C GLY A 89 -0.61 -6.65 -1.95
N ARG A 90 0.06 -6.03 -0.98
CA ARG A 90 -0.13 -6.37 0.44
C ARG A 90 -1.29 -5.60 1.03
N VAL A 91 -2.18 -6.31 1.70
CA VAL A 91 -3.33 -5.73 2.38
C VAL A 91 -2.84 -4.77 3.45
N ILE A 92 -3.31 -3.53 3.36
CA ILE A 92 -3.11 -2.51 4.38
C ILE A 92 -4.33 -2.44 5.28
N ALA A 93 -5.52 -2.51 4.67
CA ALA A 93 -6.79 -2.44 5.38
C ALA A 93 -7.85 -3.19 4.58
N ASP A 94 -8.81 -3.75 5.31
CA ASP A 94 -9.91 -4.52 4.72
C ASP A 94 -11.20 -4.24 5.49
N SER A 95 -12.17 -3.64 4.82
CA SER A 95 -13.49 -3.34 5.38
C SER A 95 -14.27 -4.58 5.81
N SER A 96 -14.04 -5.73 5.17
CA SER A 96 -14.73 -6.99 5.43
C SER A 96 -14.10 -7.79 6.58
N GLY A 97 -12.88 -7.44 6.98
CA GLY A 97 -12.12 -8.15 8.02
C GLY A 97 -11.73 -9.58 7.61
N ARG A 98 -11.80 -9.92 6.32
CA ARG A 98 -11.43 -11.23 5.76
C ARG A 98 -9.92 -11.41 5.67
N PHE A 99 -9.18 -10.32 5.49
CA PHE A 99 -7.74 -10.32 5.30
C PHE A 99 -7.00 -9.72 6.50
N ARG A 100 -5.81 -10.25 6.77
CA ARG A 100 -4.91 -9.70 7.78
C ARG A 100 -4.03 -8.62 7.18
N GLU A 101 -3.75 -7.57 7.94
CA GLU A 101 -2.76 -6.56 7.58
C GLU A 101 -1.41 -7.23 7.24
N GLY A 102 -0.81 -6.84 6.12
CA GLY A 102 0.43 -7.39 5.59
C GLY A 102 0.29 -8.66 4.74
N GLN A 103 -0.90 -9.25 4.65
CA GLN A 103 -1.13 -10.42 3.78
C GLN A 103 -1.01 -10.03 2.30
N THR A 104 -0.27 -10.82 1.51
CA THR A 104 -0.22 -10.62 0.06
C THR A 104 -1.50 -11.15 -0.57
N LEU A 105 -2.22 -10.31 -1.31
CA LEU A 105 -3.35 -10.72 -2.12
C LEU A 105 -2.86 -11.61 -3.26
N GLY A 106 -3.39 -12.84 -3.33
CA GLY A 106 -3.10 -13.76 -4.41
C GLY A 106 -3.79 -13.36 -5.72
N ASN A 107 -3.54 -14.15 -6.78
CA ASN A 107 -4.02 -13.91 -8.14
C ASN A 107 -5.55 -13.75 -8.29
N SER A 108 -6.33 -14.13 -7.27
CA SER A 108 -7.79 -13.95 -7.23
C SER A 108 -8.21 -12.47 -7.30
N PHE A 109 -7.42 -11.55 -6.75
CA PHE A 109 -7.69 -10.10 -6.80
C PHE A 109 -7.31 -9.44 -8.13
N SER A 110 -6.46 -10.09 -8.92
CA SER A 110 -6.05 -9.57 -10.25
C SER A 110 -7.21 -9.51 -11.25
N LYS A 111 -8.34 -10.14 -10.94
CA LYS A 111 -9.55 -10.13 -11.78
C LYS A 111 -10.62 -9.14 -11.31
N GLN A 112 -10.47 -8.54 -10.14
CA GLN A 112 -11.44 -7.60 -9.59
C GLN A 112 -11.19 -6.18 -10.11
N PRO A 113 -12.23 -5.35 -10.27
CA PRO A 113 -12.07 -3.94 -10.55
C PRO A 113 -11.23 -3.29 -9.44
N ALA A 114 -10.16 -2.62 -9.85
CA ALA A 114 -9.18 -2.03 -8.94
C ALA A 114 -9.02 -0.54 -9.24
N ILE A 115 -9.17 0.28 -8.21
CA ILE A 115 -8.96 1.72 -8.26
C ILE A 115 -7.53 1.98 -7.81
N VAL A 116 -6.72 2.54 -8.70
CA VAL A 116 -5.35 2.94 -8.38
C VAL A 116 -5.38 4.33 -7.77
N ILE A 117 -4.86 4.46 -6.56
CA ILE A 117 -4.79 5.74 -5.85
C ILE A 117 -3.48 6.41 -6.22
N LEU A 118 -3.57 7.59 -6.83
CA LEU A 118 -2.43 8.35 -7.31
C LEU A 118 -2.21 9.58 -6.43
N HIS A 119 -1.01 9.75 -5.88
CA HIS A 119 -0.57 11.00 -5.26
C HIS A 119 0.57 11.59 -6.09
N TRP A 120 0.39 12.81 -6.62
CA TRP A 120 1.38 13.47 -7.49
C TRP A 120 1.80 12.62 -8.70
N GLY A 121 0.86 11.84 -9.26
CA GLY A 121 1.12 10.96 -10.39
C GLY A 121 1.89 9.67 -10.04
N GLN A 122 2.21 9.44 -8.76
CA GLN A 122 2.77 8.18 -8.27
C GLN A 122 1.67 7.30 -7.67
N PRO A 123 1.62 6.00 -7.97
CA PRO A 123 0.70 5.08 -7.31
C PRO A 123 1.13 4.89 -5.85
N VAL A 124 0.21 5.15 -4.93
CA VAL A 124 0.43 5.05 -3.48
C VAL A 124 -0.35 3.91 -2.83
N GLY A 125 -1.34 3.37 -3.54
CA GLY A 125 -2.15 2.24 -3.10
C GLY A 125 -3.16 1.83 -4.15
N VAL A 126 -3.85 0.72 -3.89
CA VAL A 126 -4.84 0.13 -4.78
C VAL A 126 -6.02 -0.29 -3.94
N ALA A 127 -7.22 0.15 -4.28
CA ALA A 127 -8.45 -0.29 -3.66
C ALA A 127 -9.17 -1.29 -4.58
N PHE A 128 -9.50 -2.45 -4.06
CA PHE A 128 -10.31 -3.47 -4.73
C PHE A 128 -11.74 -3.41 -4.20
N ILE A 129 -12.71 -3.58 -5.10
CA ILE A 129 -14.15 -3.59 -4.81
C ILE A 129 -14.84 -4.80 -5.45
#